data_AF-A0A5D6YZ15-F1
#
_entry.id   AF-A0A5D6YZ15-F1
#
_cell.length_a   1.000
_cell.length_b   1.000
_cell.length_c   1.000
_cell.angle_alpha   90.00
_cell.angle_beta   90.00
_cell.angle_gamma   90.00
#
_symmetry.space_group_name_H-M   'P 1'
#
loop_
_entity.id
_entity.type
_entity.pdbx_description
1 polymer ?
#
loop_
_entity_poly.entity_id
_entity_poly.type
_entity_poly.pdbx_seq_one_letter_code
_entity_poly.pdbx_strand_id
1 'polypeptide(L)'
;MGGKKPAVVNTKVEAANARKAVVKGAKDAKAAAAAAAAESAEWAKGSNARGESRKADEERKKQEAEERKAELKRLQALEESALDKVADRAAQRKFKTKEAKELNRPWEEALKPAVKKNNRGFAAPAAAPAAAAVPAAGGKLTQAQMRAAREAEEAEYAKKQSKKGIQFATPALHENRNRDVGVDVDARSIESALDALTVGDKDPEKHPERRAKAAYKAFEEEALPQLKQDFPGLKLSQYKQRLSEMWRRSPQNPLNQESLAYNAKKQ
;
A
#
# COMPACT_ATOMS: atom_id res chain seq x y z
N MET A 1 42.49 71.68 48.23
CA MET A 1 41.74 70.75 47.35
C MET A 1 42.71 69.73 46.74
N GLY A 2 42.74 68.50 47.26
CA GLY A 2 43.65 67.45 46.78
C GLY A 2 42.93 66.41 45.93
N GLY A 3 42.81 66.65 44.62
CA GLY A 3 42.14 65.72 43.71
C GLY A 3 42.92 64.41 43.53
N LYS A 4 42.40 63.29 44.02
CA LYS A 4 42.93 61.96 43.72
C LYS A 4 42.72 61.67 42.24
N LYS A 5 43.81 61.49 41.49
CA LYS A 5 43.77 61.07 40.08
C LYS A 5 43.02 59.73 39.98
N PRO A 6 42.18 59.50 38.96
CA PRO A 6 41.51 58.22 38.78
C PRO A 6 42.56 57.12 38.61
N ALA A 7 42.33 55.97 39.25
CA ALA A 7 43.22 54.83 39.11
C ALA A 7 43.18 54.33 37.67
N VAL A 8 44.32 54.35 36.98
CA VAL A 8 44.45 53.77 35.64
C VAL A 8 44.44 52.24 35.80
N VAL A 9 43.25 51.66 35.76
CA VAL A 9 43.04 50.23 35.88
C VAL A 9 43.76 49.50 34.75
N ASN A 10 44.44 48.40 35.08
CA ASN A 10 45.16 47.63 34.08
C ASN A 10 44.16 46.82 33.24
N THR A 11 43.90 47.26 32.02
CA THR A 11 42.91 46.68 31.09
C THR A 11 43.11 45.18 30.85
N LYS A 12 44.34 44.65 30.94
CA LYS A 12 44.63 43.21 30.85
C LYS A 12 44.14 42.44 32.08
N VAL A 13 44.17 43.05 33.26
CA VAL A 13 43.63 42.49 34.51
C VAL A 13 42.10 42.56 34.50
N GLU A 14 41.51 43.66 34.02
CA GLU A 14 40.06 43.77 33.84
C GLU A 14 39.54 42.73 32.84
N ALA A 15 40.19 42.58 31.67
CA ALA A 15 39.84 41.55 30.70
C ALA A 15 39.98 40.12 31.27
N ALA A 16 40.98 39.87 32.11
CA ALA A 16 41.15 38.58 32.80
C ALA A 16 40.03 38.34 33.84
N ASN A 17 39.64 39.38 34.59
CA ASN A 17 38.56 39.29 35.56
C ASN A 17 37.19 39.16 34.89
N ALA A 18 36.95 39.86 33.77
CA ALA A 18 35.76 39.69 32.94
C ALA A 18 35.64 38.26 32.38
N ARG A 19 36.74 37.68 31.88
CA ARG A 19 36.77 36.26 31.45
C ARG A 19 36.47 35.31 32.60
N LYS A 20 37.03 35.55 33.80
CA LYS A 20 36.70 34.76 35.01
C LYS A 20 35.22 34.92 35.41
N ALA A 21 34.65 36.12 35.29
CA ALA A 21 33.25 36.40 35.57
C ALA A 21 32.31 35.71 34.57
N VAL A 22 32.64 35.68 33.27
CA VAL A 22 31.89 34.92 32.25
C VAL A 22 31.97 33.42 32.50
N VAL A 23 33.16 32.88 32.81
CA VAL A 23 33.32 31.45 33.15
C VAL A 23 32.56 31.08 34.43
N LYS A 24 32.57 31.95 35.45
CA LYS A 24 31.74 31.79 36.65
C LYS A 24 30.25 31.83 36.30
N GLY A 25 29.80 32.85 35.58
CA GLY A 25 28.39 32.99 35.16
C GLY A 25 27.89 31.79 34.35
N ALA A 26 28.72 31.23 33.46
CA ALA A 26 28.39 30.01 32.72
C ALA A 26 28.32 28.76 33.64
N LYS A 27 29.20 28.66 34.65
CA LYS A 27 29.14 27.59 35.66
C LYS A 27 27.90 27.71 36.54
N ASP A 28 27.59 28.92 37.01
CA ASP A 28 26.47 29.20 37.90
C ASP A 28 25.14 29.04 37.15
N ALA A 29 25.05 29.47 35.89
CA ALA A 29 23.90 29.21 35.01
C ALA A 29 23.72 27.71 34.72
N LYS A 30 24.81 26.95 34.50
CA LYS A 30 24.73 25.49 34.37
C LYS A 30 24.26 24.81 35.66
N ALA A 31 24.66 25.31 36.83
CA ALA A 31 24.19 24.82 38.13
C ALA A 31 22.69 25.14 38.33
N ALA A 32 22.24 26.35 38.00
CA ALA A 32 20.84 26.74 38.06
C ALA A 32 19.97 25.91 37.09
N ALA A 33 20.44 25.67 35.86
CA ALA A 33 19.75 24.81 34.89
C ALA A 33 19.68 23.35 35.36
N ALA A 34 20.71 22.83 36.02
CA ALA A 34 20.69 21.49 36.61
C ALA A 34 19.72 21.39 37.81
N ALA A 35 19.65 22.42 38.65
CA ALA A 35 18.69 22.49 39.75
C ALA A 35 17.24 22.56 39.23
N ALA A 36 16.95 23.44 38.27
CA ALA A 36 15.63 23.55 37.65
C ALA A 36 15.22 22.26 36.90
N ALA A 37 16.17 21.55 36.27
CA ALA A 37 15.92 20.24 35.67
C ALA A 37 15.64 19.14 36.71
N ALA A 38 16.31 19.17 37.87
CA ALA A 38 16.03 18.25 38.97
C ALA A 38 14.64 18.51 39.57
N GLU A 39 14.30 19.77 39.87
CA GLU A 39 12.96 20.17 40.30
C GLU A 39 11.88 19.77 39.29
N SER A 40 12.10 20.03 37.99
CA SER A 40 11.18 19.59 36.92
C SER A 40 10.99 18.07 36.89
N ALA A 41 12.03 17.29 37.18
CA ALA A 41 11.96 15.84 37.25
C ALA A 41 11.20 15.34 38.49
N GLU A 42 11.27 16.06 39.62
CA GLU A 42 10.45 15.77 40.80
C GLU A 42 8.97 16.12 40.56
N TRP A 43 8.65 17.27 39.95
CA TRP A 43 7.28 17.60 39.55
C TRP A 43 6.72 16.64 38.49
N ALA A 44 7.56 16.09 37.61
CA ALA A 44 7.16 15.05 36.65
C ALA A 44 6.85 13.68 37.31
N LYS A 45 7.32 13.43 38.55
CA LYS A 45 7.18 12.16 39.27
C LYS A 45 5.77 11.96 39.84
N GLY A 46 4.81 11.81 38.93
CA GLY A 46 3.38 11.74 39.20
C GLY A 46 2.53 12.15 38.00
N SER A 47 3.13 12.79 36.98
CA SER A 47 2.43 13.08 35.73
C SER A 47 2.02 11.80 34.99
N ASN A 48 0.95 11.89 34.21
CA ASN A 48 0.48 10.83 33.33
C ASN A 48 1.31 10.80 32.03
N ALA A 49 2.62 10.61 32.14
CA ALA A 49 3.56 10.60 31.01
C ALA A 49 3.18 9.57 29.92
N ARG A 50 2.52 8.46 30.29
CA ARG A 50 1.97 7.46 29.35
C ARG A 50 0.73 7.96 28.59
N GLY A 51 -0.08 8.82 29.20
CA GLY A 51 -1.18 9.51 28.54
C GLY A 51 -0.70 10.63 27.62
N GLU A 52 0.33 11.36 28.04
CA GLU A 52 0.97 12.42 27.28
C GLU A 52 1.72 11.87 26.05
N SER A 53 2.50 10.79 26.21
CA SER A 53 3.19 10.16 25.08
C SER A 53 2.20 9.66 24.01
N ARG A 54 1.11 9.01 24.43
CA ARG A 54 0.05 8.55 23.51
C ARG A 54 -0.61 9.70 22.74
N LYS A 55 -0.86 10.84 23.38
CA LYS A 55 -1.36 12.04 22.69
C LYS A 55 -0.35 12.57 21.68
N ALA A 56 0.93 12.67 22.05
CA ALA A 56 2.00 13.11 21.15
C ALA A 56 2.19 12.16 19.95
N ASP A 57 2.12 10.84 20.17
CA ASP A 57 2.16 9.82 19.12
C ASP A 57 0.95 9.93 18.18
N GLU A 58 -0.24 10.14 18.72
CA GLU A 58 -1.46 10.39 17.94
C GLU A 58 -1.40 11.69 17.15
N GLU A 59 -0.88 12.78 17.73
CA GLU A 59 -0.75 14.09 17.09
C GLU A 59 0.28 14.04 15.96
N ARG A 60 1.45 13.40 16.18
CA ARG A 60 2.42 13.10 15.13
C ARG A 60 1.80 12.28 14.00
N LYS A 61 1.06 11.22 14.33
CA LYS A 61 0.40 10.37 13.33
C LYS A 61 -0.71 11.10 12.56
N LYS A 62 -1.37 12.10 13.17
CA LYS A 62 -2.31 13.00 12.49
C LYS A 62 -1.57 13.94 11.54
N GLN A 63 -0.48 14.58 12.01
CA GLN A 63 0.39 15.44 11.20
C GLN A 63 0.97 14.71 9.98
N GLU A 64 1.62 13.55 10.17
CA GLU A 64 2.15 12.73 9.07
C GLU A 64 1.05 12.30 8.06
N ALA A 65 -0.17 12.02 8.55
CA ALA A 65 -1.29 11.67 7.68
C ALA A 65 -1.87 12.89 6.94
N GLU A 66 -1.78 14.10 7.50
CA GLU A 66 -2.18 15.35 6.86
C GLU A 66 -1.13 15.83 5.85
N GLU A 67 0.16 15.70 6.16
CA GLU A 67 1.27 15.94 5.23
C GLU A 67 1.20 15.00 4.02
N ARG A 68 1.03 13.69 4.22
CA ARG A 68 0.83 12.73 3.12
C ARG A 68 -0.43 13.03 2.29
N LYS A 69 -1.53 13.47 2.91
CA LYS A 69 -2.73 13.93 2.17
C LYS A 69 -2.46 15.21 1.39
N ALA A 70 -1.69 16.15 1.93
CA ALA A 70 -1.31 17.39 1.26
C ALA A 70 -0.37 17.12 0.08
N GLU A 71 0.58 16.18 0.22
CA GLU A 71 1.46 15.72 -0.86
C GLU A 71 0.66 15.02 -1.97
N LEU A 72 -0.19 14.05 -1.63
CA LEU A 72 -1.07 13.39 -2.61
C LEU A 72 -1.99 14.38 -3.32
N LYS A 73 -2.58 15.35 -2.60
CA LYS A 73 -3.40 16.42 -3.19
C LYS A 73 -2.58 17.37 -4.08
N ARG A 74 -1.32 17.64 -3.74
CA ARG A 74 -0.39 18.42 -4.57
C ARG A 74 -0.02 17.67 -5.85
N LEU A 75 0.20 16.36 -5.79
CA LEU A 75 0.44 15.51 -6.96
C LEU A 75 -0.80 15.48 -7.87
N GLN A 76 -1.99 15.20 -7.31
CA GLN A 76 -3.25 15.23 -8.05
C GLN A 76 -3.48 16.59 -8.75
N ALA A 77 -3.27 17.71 -8.05
CA ALA A 77 -3.40 19.05 -8.65
C ALA A 77 -2.39 19.31 -9.78
N LEU A 78 -1.19 18.72 -9.72
CA LEU A 78 -0.22 18.78 -10.82
C LEU A 78 -0.69 17.96 -12.03
N GLU A 79 -1.23 16.75 -11.81
CA GLU A 79 -1.80 15.89 -12.86
C GLU A 79 -3.03 16.53 -13.53
N GLU A 80 -3.97 17.07 -12.75
CA GLU A 80 -5.12 17.84 -13.24
C GLU A 80 -4.65 19.03 -14.08
N SER A 81 -3.68 19.82 -13.58
CA SER A 81 -3.12 20.94 -14.35
C SER A 81 -2.35 20.51 -15.61
N ALA A 82 -1.95 19.24 -15.74
CA ALA A 82 -1.31 18.70 -16.94
C ALA A 82 -2.36 18.25 -17.96
N LEU A 83 -3.47 17.66 -17.49
CA LEU A 83 -4.63 17.33 -18.30
C LEU A 83 -5.28 18.58 -18.90
N ASP A 84 -5.45 19.65 -18.12
CA ASP A 84 -5.98 20.93 -18.60
C ASP A 84 -5.10 21.53 -19.73
N LYS A 85 -3.76 21.53 -19.56
CA LYS A 85 -2.82 22.00 -20.60
C LYS A 85 -2.92 21.16 -21.88
N VAL A 86 -3.25 19.87 -21.79
CA VAL A 86 -3.50 19.01 -22.96
C VAL A 86 -4.86 19.32 -23.59
N ALA A 87 -5.90 19.59 -22.79
CA ALA A 87 -7.22 20.00 -23.25
C ALA A 87 -7.17 21.36 -23.98
N ASP A 88 -6.50 22.36 -23.41
CA ASP A 88 -6.23 23.66 -24.03
C ASP A 88 -5.43 23.52 -25.33
N ARG A 89 -4.36 22.72 -25.32
CA ARG A 89 -3.59 22.46 -26.55
C ARG A 89 -4.42 21.75 -27.62
N ALA A 90 -5.38 20.91 -27.24
CA ALA A 90 -6.34 20.31 -28.17
C ALA A 90 -7.40 21.34 -28.65
N ALA A 91 -7.85 22.25 -27.80
CA ALA A 91 -8.76 23.35 -28.15
C ALA A 91 -8.10 24.34 -29.13
N GLN A 92 -6.88 24.80 -28.84
CA GLN A 92 -6.09 25.65 -29.73
C GLN A 92 -5.81 24.97 -31.08
N ARG A 93 -5.51 23.67 -31.10
CA ARG A 93 -5.38 22.91 -32.36
C ARG A 93 -6.69 22.89 -33.14
N LYS A 94 -7.83 22.61 -32.48
CA LYS A 94 -9.17 22.68 -33.12
C LYS A 94 -9.48 24.09 -33.65
N PHE A 95 -9.11 25.14 -32.92
CA PHE A 95 -9.29 26.53 -33.36
C PHE A 95 -8.46 26.80 -34.62
N LYS A 96 -7.15 26.54 -34.59
CA LYS A 96 -6.26 26.73 -35.75
C LYS A 96 -6.66 25.88 -36.96
N THR A 97 -7.19 24.67 -36.76
CA THR A 97 -7.74 23.85 -37.86
C THR A 97 -9.05 24.41 -38.42
N LYS A 98 -9.92 25.03 -37.59
CA LYS A 98 -11.09 25.76 -38.09
C LYS A 98 -10.66 27.01 -38.86
N GLU A 99 -9.80 27.83 -38.28
CA GLU A 99 -9.28 29.07 -38.84
C GLU A 99 -8.58 28.85 -40.20
N ALA A 100 -7.69 27.86 -40.29
CA ALA A 100 -7.08 27.46 -41.56
C ALA A 100 -8.12 26.92 -42.58
N LYS A 101 -9.21 26.29 -42.11
CA LYS A 101 -10.29 25.82 -42.98
C LYS A 101 -11.19 26.95 -43.46
N GLU A 102 -11.55 27.93 -42.63
CA GLU A 102 -12.29 29.12 -43.07
C GLU A 102 -11.44 30.01 -43.99
N LEU A 103 -10.12 30.03 -43.82
CA LEU A 103 -9.19 30.70 -44.75
C LEU A 103 -9.09 29.98 -46.11
N ASN A 104 -9.13 28.64 -46.12
CA ASN A 104 -9.08 27.85 -47.36
C ASN A 104 -10.45 27.70 -48.03
N ARG A 105 -11.55 27.81 -47.27
CA ARG A 105 -12.94 27.74 -47.72
C ARG A 105 -13.26 28.59 -48.96
N PRO A 106 -12.96 29.90 -49.04
CA PRO A 106 -13.25 30.68 -50.25
C PRO A 106 -12.51 30.17 -51.51
N TRP A 107 -11.38 29.49 -51.34
CA TRP A 107 -10.70 28.78 -52.44
C TRP A 107 -11.36 27.44 -52.75
N GLU A 108 -11.70 26.62 -51.73
CA GLU A 108 -12.45 25.37 -51.93
C GLU A 108 -13.83 25.60 -52.58
N GLU A 109 -14.49 26.71 -52.28
CA GLU A 109 -15.84 27.07 -52.72
C GLU A 109 -15.85 27.56 -54.18
N ALA A 110 -14.72 28.09 -54.68
CA ALA A 110 -14.48 28.38 -56.10
C ALA A 110 -14.12 27.13 -56.95
N LEU A 111 -13.80 26.00 -56.32
CA LEU A 111 -13.23 24.80 -56.96
C LEU A 111 -14.18 23.57 -56.99
N LYS A 112 -15.45 23.72 -56.58
CA LYS A 112 -16.39 22.59 -56.43
C LYS A 112 -17.59 22.66 -57.39
N PRO A 113 -17.69 21.77 -58.40
CA PRO A 113 -18.93 21.59 -59.16
C PRO A 113 -20.02 20.93 -58.30
N ALA A 114 -21.28 21.30 -58.52
CA ALA A 114 -22.37 21.02 -57.59
C ALA A 114 -23.05 19.65 -57.79
N VAL A 115 -22.80 18.71 -56.88
CA VAL A 115 -23.58 17.47 -56.67
C VAL A 115 -23.89 17.29 -55.18
N LYS A 116 -25.02 16.67 -54.82
CA LYS A 116 -25.71 16.94 -53.53
C LYS A 116 -26.42 15.71 -52.94
N LYS A 117 -26.44 15.62 -51.59
CA LYS A 117 -27.23 14.68 -50.74
C LYS A 117 -26.86 13.18 -50.87
N ASN A 118 -27.30 12.27 -49.99
CA ASN A 118 -27.46 12.23 -48.52
C ASN A 118 -27.94 10.79 -48.18
N ASN A 119 -27.53 10.18 -47.06
CA ASN A 119 -28.46 9.33 -46.32
C ASN A 119 -28.06 9.05 -44.85
N ARG A 120 -29.05 8.88 -43.97
CA ARG A 120 -28.89 8.40 -42.58
C ARG A 120 -30.25 7.85 -42.10
N GLY A 121 -30.29 6.57 -41.76
CA GLY A 121 -31.45 5.86 -41.19
C GLY A 121 -31.07 5.12 -39.90
N PHE A 122 -32.05 4.75 -39.09
CA PHE A 122 -31.87 4.32 -37.70
C PHE A 122 -33.06 3.45 -37.24
N ALA A 123 -32.84 2.28 -36.63
CA ALA A 123 -33.85 1.55 -35.84
C ALA A 123 -33.27 0.31 -35.11
N ALA A 124 -33.82 -0.02 -33.94
CA ALA A 124 -33.72 -1.29 -33.22
C ALA A 124 -34.86 -1.35 -32.17
N PRO A 125 -35.34 -2.54 -31.74
CA PRO A 125 -35.85 -2.66 -30.36
C PRO A 125 -35.65 -4.01 -29.61
N ALA A 126 -35.84 -3.88 -28.28
CA ALA A 126 -36.08 -4.81 -27.15
C ALA A 126 -37.12 -5.97 -27.35
N ALA A 127 -37.40 -6.92 -26.41
CA ALA A 127 -36.77 -7.44 -25.17
C ALA A 127 -37.52 -8.74 -24.68
N ALA A 128 -37.37 -9.18 -23.40
CA ALA A 128 -37.83 -10.48 -22.85
C ALA A 128 -38.70 -10.39 -21.55
N PRO A 129 -39.33 -11.50 -21.10
CA PRO A 129 -39.52 -11.90 -19.68
C PRO A 129 -39.24 -13.42 -19.43
N ALA A 130 -39.06 -14.06 -18.25
CA ALA A 130 -39.24 -13.81 -16.80
C ALA A 130 -40.64 -14.12 -16.18
N ALA A 131 -40.83 -14.73 -14.99
CA ALA A 131 -40.01 -15.59 -14.09
C ALA A 131 -40.90 -16.25 -12.97
N ALA A 132 -40.51 -17.37 -12.30
CA ALA A 132 -41.27 -18.01 -11.20
C ALA A 132 -40.44 -18.95 -10.26
N ALA A 133 -40.92 -19.26 -9.03
CA ALA A 133 -40.20 -20.05 -8.01
C ALA A 133 -41.07 -20.68 -6.87
N VAL A 134 -40.52 -21.70 -6.17
CA VAL A 134 -40.87 -22.34 -4.85
C VAL A 134 -42.30 -22.87 -4.60
N PRO A 135 -42.47 -23.93 -3.76
CA PRO A 135 -42.84 -23.72 -2.34
C PRO A 135 -42.27 -24.78 -1.35
N ALA A 136 -42.65 -24.71 -0.06
CA ALA A 136 -42.24 -25.63 1.01
C ALA A 136 -43.42 -26.02 1.95
N ALA A 137 -43.33 -27.18 2.62
CA ALA A 137 -44.22 -27.61 3.71
C ALA A 137 -43.56 -28.70 4.60
N GLY A 138 -43.99 -28.84 5.86
CA GLY A 138 -43.42 -29.78 6.84
C GLY A 138 -44.39 -30.87 7.34
N GLY A 139 -43.84 -31.91 7.96
CA GLY A 139 -44.57 -33.07 8.50
C GLY A 139 -44.34 -33.30 10.00
N LYS A 140 -45.24 -34.03 10.66
CA LYS A 140 -45.32 -34.19 12.12
C LYS A 140 -44.59 -35.47 12.57
N LEU A 141 -43.74 -35.40 13.60
CA LEU A 141 -43.06 -36.60 14.12
C LEU A 141 -44.03 -37.51 14.90
N THR A 142 -43.76 -38.81 14.87
CA THR A 142 -44.57 -39.86 15.52
C THR A 142 -43.94 -40.35 16.83
N GLN A 143 -44.72 -41.05 17.66
CA GLN A 143 -44.30 -41.53 18.98
C GLN A 143 -43.07 -42.46 18.95
N ALA A 144 -42.86 -43.20 17.85
CA ALA A 144 -41.66 -44.01 17.65
C ALA A 144 -40.38 -43.15 17.55
N GLN A 145 -40.46 -42.00 16.86
CA GLN A 145 -39.33 -41.09 16.69
C GLN A 145 -38.97 -40.38 18.00
N MET A 146 -39.94 -40.12 18.89
CA MET A 146 -39.64 -39.62 20.24
C MET A 146 -38.92 -40.65 21.11
N ARG A 147 -39.22 -41.95 20.95
CA ARG A 147 -38.52 -43.03 21.68
C ARG A 147 -37.08 -43.19 21.17
N ALA A 148 -36.90 -43.22 19.84
CA ALA A 148 -35.58 -43.23 19.20
C ALA A 148 -34.75 -41.97 19.54
N ALA A 149 -35.37 -40.79 19.65
CA ALA A 149 -34.69 -39.57 20.07
C ALA A 149 -34.22 -39.63 21.53
N ARG A 150 -35.02 -40.20 22.44
CA ARG A 150 -34.61 -40.42 23.84
C ARG A 150 -33.49 -41.45 23.96
N GLU A 151 -33.58 -42.55 23.24
CA GLU A 151 -32.53 -43.59 23.22
C GLU A 151 -31.22 -43.07 22.59
N ALA A 152 -31.33 -42.20 21.57
CA ALA A 152 -30.19 -41.48 21.02
C ALA A 152 -29.61 -40.43 22.00
N GLU A 153 -30.44 -39.72 22.77
CA GLU A 153 -29.99 -38.84 23.86
C GLU A 153 -29.30 -39.63 24.98
N GLU A 154 -29.82 -40.80 25.38
CA GLU A 154 -29.21 -41.66 26.40
C GLU A 154 -27.87 -42.24 25.92
N ALA A 155 -27.77 -42.67 24.65
CA ALA A 155 -26.51 -43.08 24.03
C ALA A 155 -25.50 -41.91 23.90
N GLU A 156 -25.98 -40.71 23.59
CA GLU A 156 -25.18 -39.48 23.62
C GLU A 156 -24.74 -39.10 25.04
N TYR A 157 -25.59 -39.30 26.04
CA TYR A 157 -25.29 -39.03 27.44
C TYR A 157 -24.26 -40.03 27.97
N ALA A 158 -24.34 -41.31 27.61
CA ALA A 158 -23.32 -42.31 27.91
C ALA A 158 -21.95 -41.94 27.32
N LYS A 159 -21.91 -41.50 26.04
CA LYS A 159 -20.68 -40.94 25.43
C LYS A 159 -20.19 -39.66 26.11
N LYS A 160 -21.08 -38.82 26.64
CA LYS A 160 -20.73 -37.60 27.38
C LYS A 160 -20.24 -37.90 28.81
N GLN A 161 -20.67 -39.02 29.41
CA GLN A 161 -20.19 -39.48 30.72
C GLN A 161 -18.82 -40.17 30.63
N SER A 162 -18.57 -41.02 29.62
CA SER A 162 -17.21 -41.54 29.38
C SER A 162 -16.20 -40.42 29.06
N LYS A 163 -16.68 -39.28 28.54
CA LYS A 163 -15.91 -38.04 28.31
C LYS A 163 -15.79 -37.12 29.55
N LYS A 164 -16.20 -37.58 30.75
CA LYS A 164 -16.10 -36.83 32.02
C LYS A 164 -15.29 -37.52 33.13
N GLY A 165 -14.62 -38.63 32.83
CA GLY A 165 -13.45 -39.01 33.64
C GLY A 165 -12.38 -37.93 33.51
N ILE A 166 -11.87 -37.40 34.64
CA ILE A 166 -10.78 -36.41 34.64
C ILE A 166 -9.48 -37.14 34.30
N GLN A 167 -9.30 -37.44 33.02
CA GLN A 167 -8.04 -37.87 32.47
C GLN A 167 -7.08 -36.69 32.52
N PHE A 168 -6.10 -36.73 33.42
CA PHE A 168 -4.91 -35.88 33.33
C PHE A 168 -4.00 -36.38 32.19
N ALA A 169 -4.55 -36.38 30.97
CA ALA A 169 -3.72 -36.18 29.80
C ALA A 169 -3.03 -34.83 30.00
N THR A 170 -1.72 -34.86 30.24
CA THR A 170 -0.90 -33.64 30.24
C THR A 170 -1.21 -32.90 28.94
N PRO A 171 -1.84 -31.71 28.97
CA PRO A 171 -2.07 -30.98 27.74
C PRO A 171 -0.70 -30.72 27.15
N ALA A 172 -0.44 -31.23 25.93
CA ALA A 172 0.86 -31.07 25.28
C ALA A 172 1.19 -29.58 25.30
N LEU A 173 2.17 -29.21 26.13
CA LEU A 173 2.31 -27.86 26.64
C LEU A 173 2.68 -26.99 25.46
N HIS A 174 1.70 -26.24 24.93
CA HIS A 174 1.75 -25.77 23.57
C HIS A 174 2.99 -24.90 23.38
N GLU A 175 3.96 -25.43 22.63
CA GLU A 175 5.32 -24.92 22.61
C GLU A 175 5.28 -23.43 22.25
N ASN A 176 5.98 -22.62 23.03
CA ASN A 176 5.89 -21.19 22.90
C ASN A 176 6.69 -20.79 21.66
N ARG A 177 6.02 -20.77 20.50
CA ARG A 177 6.62 -20.52 19.18
C ARG A 177 7.31 -19.16 19.03
N ASN A 178 7.22 -18.27 20.03
CA ASN A 178 8.04 -17.05 20.13
C ASN A 178 9.42 -17.28 20.80
N ARG A 179 9.66 -18.48 21.34
CA ARG A 179 10.96 -18.99 21.80
C ARG A 179 11.54 -19.97 20.79
N ASP A 180 10.69 -20.80 20.18
CA ASP A 180 11.06 -21.74 19.11
C ASP A 180 11.13 -21.07 17.71
N VAL A 181 11.50 -19.79 17.68
CA VAL A 181 12.08 -19.15 16.49
C VAL A 181 13.51 -19.67 16.33
N GLY A 182 13.62 -20.91 15.83
CA GLY A 182 14.87 -21.68 15.67
C GLY A 182 15.84 -21.13 14.62
N VAL A 183 16.14 -19.84 14.70
CA VAL A 183 17.21 -19.18 13.96
C VAL A 183 17.96 -18.28 14.95
N ASP A 184 19.05 -18.78 15.51
CA ASP A 184 20.10 -17.95 16.10
C ASP A 184 20.74 -17.11 14.97
N VAL A 185 20.06 -16.04 14.56
CA VAL A 185 20.56 -15.11 13.56
C VAL A 185 21.77 -14.40 14.17
N ASP A 186 22.97 -14.87 13.84
CA ASP A 186 24.23 -14.27 14.28
C ASP A 186 24.53 -12.98 13.50
N ALA A 187 23.66 -11.97 13.70
CA ALA A 187 23.61 -10.67 13.03
C ALA A 187 24.79 -9.74 13.39
N ARG A 188 26.00 -10.30 13.49
CA ARG A 188 27.26 -9.60 13.77
C ARG A 188 27.73 -8.73 12.61
N SER A 189 27.19 -8.94 11.40
CA SER A 189 27.38 -8.09 10.23
C SER A 189 26.07 -7.46 9.76
N ILE A 190 26.17 -6.25 9.20
CA ILE A 190 25.02 -5.49 8.68
C ILE A 190 24.30 -6.27 7.57
N GLU A 191 25.04 -6.95 6.71
CA GLU A 191 24.48 -7.73 5.60
C GLU A 191 23.74 -8.99 6.09
N SER A 192 24.22 -9.66 7.15
CA SER A 192 23.49 -10.76 7.79
C SER A 192 22.22 -10.27 8.49
N ALA A 193 22.27 -9.10 9.14
CA ALA A 193 21.09 -8.46 9.72
C ALA A 193 20.03 -8.08 8.66
N LEU A 194 20.47 -7.70 7.46
CA LEU A 194 19.58 -7.38 6.34
C LEU A 194 18.96 -8.63 5.70
N ASP A 195 19.74 -9.67 5.37
CA ASP A 195 19.21 -10.90 4.74
C ASP A 195 18.17 -11.59 5.65
N ALA A 196 18.44 -11.62 6.97
CA ALA A 196 17.49 -12.14 7.97
C ALA A 196 16.22 -11.29 8.16
N LEU A 197 16.27 -9.99 7.83
CA LEU A 197 15.10 -9.10 7.86
C LEU A 197 14.28 -9.18 6.56
N THR A 198 14.87 -9.62 5.44
CA THR A 198 14.19 -9.75 4.13
C THR A 198 13.27 -10.98 4.01
N VAL A 199 12.28 -11.07 4.90
CA VAL A 199 11.19 -12.05 4.84
C VAL A 199 10.21 -11.67 3.70
N GLY A 200 10.63 -11.90 2.45
CA GLY A 200 9.79 -11.59 1.27
C GLY A 200 10.34 -12.05 -0.09
N ASP A 201 11.65 -11.96 -0.35
CA ASP A 201 12.21 -12.13 -1.71
C ASP A 201 12.69 -13.55 -2.06
N LYS A 202 12.72 -14.48 -1.09
CA LYS A 202 13.28 -15.84 -1.27
C LYS A 202 12.22 -16.95 -1.44
N ASP A 203 10.96 -16.67 -1.13
CA ASP A 203 9.85 -17.64 -1.21
C ASP A 203 9.24 -17.60 -2.63
N PRO A 204 9.10 -18.74 -3.36
CA PRO A 204 8.64 -18.75 -4.75
C PRO A 204 7.14 -18.41 -4.90
N GLU A 205 6.85 -17.09 -4.84
CA GLU A 205 5.65 -16.37 -5.25
C GLU A 205 4.40 -17.27 -5.44
N LYS A 206 3.81 -17.70 -4.33
CA LYS A 206 2.83 -18.81 -4.32
C LYS A 206 1.58 -18.54 -5.18
N HIS A 207 1.25 -17.25 -5.39
CA HIS A 207 0.09 -16.79 -6.14
C HIS A 207 0.27 -16.96 -7.67
N PRO A 208 -0.60 -17.72 -8.37
CA PRO A 208 -0.49 -17.92 -9.82
C PRO A 208 -0.63 -16.62 -10.60
N GLU A 209 -1.43 -15.64 -10.13
CA GLU A 209 -1.55 -14.32 -10.76
C GLU A 209 -0.26 -13.49 -10.70
N ARG A 210 0.52 -13.61 -9.62
CA ARG A 210 1.79 -12.89 -9.48
C ARG A 210 2.88 -13.57 -10.30
N ARG A 211 2.93 -14.91 -10.31
CA ARG A 211 3.76 -15.69 -11.26
C ARG A 211 3.41 -15.39 -12.72
N ALA A 212 2.14 -15.27 -13.08
CA ALA A 212 1.72 -14.91 -14.43
C ALA A 212 2.21 -13.50 -14.83
N LYS A 213 2.19 -12.53 -13.91
CA LYS A 213 2.72 -11.17 -14.15
C LYS A 213 4.25 -11.14 -14.26
N ALA A 214 4.95 -11.86 -13.38
CA ALA A 214 6.41 -11.96 -13.41
C ALA A 214 6.92 -12.66 -14.68
N ALA A 215 6.32 -13.80 -15.02
CA ALA A 215 6.69 -14.56 -16.22
C ALA A 215 6.27 -13.84 -17.52
N TYR A 216 5.13 -13.12 -17.52
CA TYR A 216 4.79 -12.21 -18.63
C TYR A 216 5.83 -11.10 -18.80
N LYS A 217 6.35 -10.53 -17.70
CA LYS A 217 7.40 -9.51 -17.76
C LYS A 217 8.70 -10.08 -18.36
N ALA A 218 9.16 -11.25 -17.90
CA ALA A 218 10.33 -11.91 -18.47
C ALA A 218 10.15 -12.19 -19.98
N PHE A 219 8.98 -12.71 -20.37
CA PHE A 219 8.64 -12.92 -21.77
C PHE A 219 8.53 -11.59 -22.56
N GLU A 220 8.07 -10.49 -21.95
CA GLU A 220 8.10 -9.17 -22.59
C GLU A 220 9.53 -8.68 -22.81
N GLU A 221 10.46 -8.90 -21.87
CA GLU A 221 11.86 -8.49 -22.01
C GLU A 221 12.61 -9.34 -23.07
N GLU A 222 12.31 -10.64 -23.20
CA GLU A 222 12.90 -11.53 -24.23
C GLU A 222 12.30 -11.36 -25.64
N ALA A 223 10.96 -11.28 -25.76
CA ALA A 223 10.28 -11.28 -27.06
C ALA A 223 10.15 -9.89 -27.69
N LEU A 224 10.13 -8.81 -26.91
CA LEU A 224 10.07 -7.43 -27.44
C LEU A 224 11.24 -7.05 -28.36
N PRO A 225 12.53 -7.42 -28.12
CA PRO A 225 13.59 -7.15 -29.09
C PRO A 225 13.44 -7.96 -30.38
N GLN A 226 12.99 -9.22 -30.32
CA GLN A 226 12.74 -10.06 -31.49
C GLN A 226 11.62 -9.46 -32.37
N LEU A 227 10.47 -9.13 -31.77
CA LEU A 227 9.34 -8.51 -32.48
C LEU A 227 9.70 -7.17 -33.15
N LYS A 228 10.66 -6.41 -32.60
CA LYS A 228 11.17 -5.16 -33.21
C LYS A 228 12.10 -5.40 -34.39
N GLN A 229 12.78 -6.55 -34.45
CA GLN A 229 13.62 -6.97 -35.58
C GLN A 229 12.76 -7.55 -36.71
N ASP A 230 11.77 -8.38 -36.37
CA ASP A 230 10.86 -9.02 -37.34
C ASP A 230 9.87 -8.03 -37.97
N PHE A 231 9.37 -7.06 -37.20
CA PHE A 231 8.32 -6.11 -37.63
C PHE A 231 8.69 -4.65 -37.37
N PRO A 232 9.78 -4.13 -37.95
CA PRO A 232 10.22 -2.75 -37.73
C PRO A 232 9.15 -1.73 -38.13
N GLY A 233 9.03 -0.65 -37.35
CA GLY A 233 8.08 0.44 -37.58
C GLY A 233 6.67 0.23 -37.00
N LEU A 234 6.36 -0.94 -36.42
CA LEU A 234 5.07 -1.19 -35.77
C LEU A 234 4.91 -0.35 -34.47
N LYS A 235 3.69 0.01 -34.08
CA LYS A 235 3.44 0.82 -32.86
C LYS A 235 3.60 -0.03 -31.59
N LEU A 236 4.08 0.58 -30.51
CA LEU A 236 4.25 -0.07 -29.20
C LEU A 236 2.98 -0.77 -28.66
N SER A 237 1.80 -0.24 -28.96
CA SER A 237 0.50 -0.87 -28.66
C SER A 237 0.25 -2.16 -29.45
N GLN A 238 0.73 -2.25 -30.69
CA GLN A 238 0.57 -3.41 -31.58
C GLN A 238 1.61 -4.49 -31.25
N TYR A 239 2.86 -4.12 -30.90
CA TYR A 239 3.81 -5.09 -30.33
C TYR A 239 3.24 -5.71 -29.05
N LYS A 240 2.71 -4.92 -28.10
CA LYS A 240 2.08 -5.45 -26.88
C LYS A 240 0.87 -6.34 -27.17
N GLN A 241 0.06 -6.04 -28.20
CA GLN A 241 -1.01 -6.94 -28.64
C GLN A 241 -0.45 -8.28 -29.12
N ARG A 242 0.50 -8.28 -30.07
CA ARG A 242 1.16 -9.49 -30.58
C ARG A 242 1.82 -10.30 -29.47
N LEU A 243 2.50 -9.64 -28.55
CA LEU A 243 3.16 -10.27 -27.42
C LEU A 243 2.15 -10.90 -26.46
N SER A 244 0.97 -10.30 -26.28
CA SER A 244 -0.13 -10.90 -25.52
C SER A 244 -0.81 -12.08 -26.25
N GLU A 245 -0.88 -12.06 -27.59
CA GLU A 245 -1.36 -13.18 -28.42
C GLU A 245 -0.41 -14.37 -28.31
N MET A 246 0.91 -14.12 -28.43
CA MET A 246 1.96 -15.13 -28.26
C MET A 246 1.99 -15.66 -26.83
N TRP A 247 1.90 -14.79 -25.82
CA TRP A 247 1.88 -15.18 -24.40
C TRP A 247 0.72 -16.11 -24.06
N ARG A 248 -0.50 -15.80 -24.55
CA ARG A 248 -1.68 -16.68 -24.38
C ARG A 248 -1.46 -18.09 -24.91
N ARG A 249 -0.58 -18.27 -25.91
CA ARG A 249 -0.23 -19.57 -26.50
C ARG A 249 1.10 -20.15 -25.99
N SER A 250 1.86 -19.40 -25.18
CA SER A 250 3.18 -19.80 -24.70
C SER A 250 3.10 -20.87 -23.59
N PRO A 251 3.98 -21.88 -23.57
CA PRO A 251 4.10 -22.82 -22.45
C PRO A 251 4.70 -22.17 -21.19
N GLN A 252 5.33 -20.99 -21.31
CA GLN A 252 5.85 -20.22 -20.18
C GLN A 252 4.74 -19.52 -19.37
N ASN A 253 3.51 -19.47 -19.88
CA ASN A 253 2.37 -18.94 -19.16
C ASN A 253 1.89 -19.93 -18.08
N PRO A 254 1.97 -19.61 -16.77
CA PRO A 254 1.57 -20.52 -15.70
C PRO A 254 0.04 -20.71 -15.58
N LEU A 255 -0.74 -20.09 -16.46
CA LEU A 255 -2.16 -20.39 -16.67
C LEU A 255 -2.39 -21.50 -17.71
N ASN A 256 -1.40 -21.76 -18.58
CA ASN A 256 -1.41 -22.85 -19.57
C ASN A 256 -0.75 -24.13 -19.03
N GLN A 257 0.01 -24.01 -17.93
CA GLN A 257 0.58 -25.13 -17.20
C GLN A 257 -0.53 -25.75 -16.35
N GLU A 258 -0.78 -27.05 -16.51
CA GLU A 258 -1.83 -27.76 -15.78
C GLU A 258 -1.55 -27.69 -14.27
N SER A 259 -2.34 -26.87 -13.56
CA SER A 259 -2.28 -26.78 -12.11
C SER A 259 -2.89 -28.04 -11.49
N LEU A 260 -2.05 -29.07 -11.32
CA LEU A 260 -2.39 -30.38 -10.77
C LEU A 260 -3.38 -30.24 -9.61
N ALA A 261 -4.64 -30.58 -9.87
CA ALA A 261 -5.72 -30.35 -8.93
C ALA A 261 -5.46 -31.17 -7.66
N TYR A 262 -5.74 -30.57 -6.50
CA TYR A 262 -5.52 -31.19 -5.18
C TYR A 262 -6.22 -32.55 -4.99
N ASN A 263 -7.23 -32.86 -5.84
CA ASN A 263 -7.95 -34.13 -5.87
C ASN A 263 -7.41 -35.13 -6.92
N ALA A 264 -6.23 -34.91 -7.49
CA ALA A 264 -5.55 -35.88 -8.35
C ALA A 264 -5.16 -37.11 -7.52
N LYS A 265 -6.06 -38.11 -7.52
CA LYS A 265 -5.96 -39.31 -6.70
C LYS A 265 -4.67 -40.08 -7.01
N LYS A 266 -3.71 -40.02 -6.07
CA LYS A 266 -2.45 -40.75 -6.12
C LYS A 266 -2.72 -42.25 -6.31
N GLN A 267 -2.20 -42.79 -7.41
CA GLN A 267 -1.96 -44.22 -7.61
C GLN A 267 -0.52 -44.52 -7.17
#